data_AF-A0A974PGR9-F1
#
_entry.id   AF-A0A974PGR9-F1
#
_cell.length_a   1.000
_cell.length_b   1.000
_cell.length_c   1.000
_cell.angle_alpha   90.00
_cell.angle_beta   90.00
_cell.angle_gamma   90.00
#
_symmetry.space_group_name_H-M   'P 1'
#
loop_
_entity.id
_entity.type
_entity.pdbx_description
1 polymer ?
#
loop_
_entity_poly.entity_id
_entity_poly.type
_entity_poly.pdbx_seq_one_letter_code
_entity_poly.pdbx_strand_id
1 'polypeptide(L)'
;MSAYEEYKREIYRIGWRIQYKARKVRARELPLFDNCTIDHNFTVTSDTKIWIQDLLSQLPSQGSTIISKLYLQDMTENEVAKELHLSQQAVNKWKKKMIQILSQTANF
;
A
#
# COMPACT_ATOMS: atom_id res chain seq x y z
N MET A 1 -14.68 42.05 -4.70
CA MET A 1 -14.64 41.05 -3.60
C MET A 1 -13.99 41.72 -2.41
N SER A 2 -14.57 41.65 -1.21
CA SER A 2 -13.99 42.27 -0.01
C SER A 2 -12.70 41.54 0.37
N ALA A 3 -11.67 42.27 0.82
CA ALA A 3 -10.42 41.70 1.31
C ALA A 3 -10.65 40.58 2.34
N TYR A 4 -11.72 40.69 3.13
CA TYR A 4 -12.17 39.66 4.07
C TYR A 4 -12.43 38.28 3.42
N GLU A 5 -13.12 38.25 2.27
CA GLU A 5 -13.44 36.99 1.59
C GLU A 5 -12.19 36.32 1.00
N GLU A 6 -11.21 37.12 0.59
CA GLU A 6 -9.93 36.60 0.09
C GLU A 6 -9.12 35.95 1.21
N TYR A 7 -9.00 36.60 2.37
CA TYR A 7 -8.32 36.04 3.53
C TYR A 7 -9.03 34.80 4.05
N LYS A 8 -10.36 34.83 4.14
CA LYS A 8 -11.16 33.67 4.55
C LYS A 8 -10.88 32.47 3.65
N ARG A 9 -10.91 32.67 2.32
CA ARG A 9 -10.61 31.59 1.35
C ARG A 9 -9.22 31.00 1.55
N GLU A 10 -8.20 31.83 1.80
CA GLU A 10 -6.83 31.34 1.97
C GLU A 10 -6.67 30.56 3.29
N ILE A 11 -7.30 31.01 4.38
CA ILE A 11 -7.32 30.29 5.67
C ILE A 11 -7.95 28.90 5.49
N TYR A 12 -9.10 28.81 4.82
CA TYR A 12 -9.74 27.52 4.54
C TYR A 12 -8.84 26.60 3.69
N ARG A 13 -8.13 27.16 2.70
CA ARG A 13 -7.21 26.41 1.86
C ARG A 13 -6.03 25.85 2.65
N ILE A 14 -5.47 26.62 3.57
CA ILE A 14 -4.40 26.19 4.48
C ILE A 14 -4.92 25.09 5.41
N GLY A 15 -6.08 25.28 6.04
CA GLY A 15 -6.71 24.28 6.91
C GLY A 15 -6.93 22.95 6.19
N TRP A 16 -7.45 22.99 4.96
CA TRP A 16 -7.64 21.81 4.13
C TRP A 16 -6.32 21.07 3.83
N ARG A 17 -5.26 21.81 3.50
CA ARG A 17 -3.93 21.22 3.24
C ARG A 17 -3.37 20.52 4.47
N ILE A 18 -3.54 21.12 5.65
CA ILE A 18 -3.11 20.53 6.93
C ILE A 18 -3.87 19.23 7.20
N GLN A 19 -5.20 19.25 7.10
CA GLN A 19 -6.03 18.07 7.32
C GLN A 19 -5.74 16.96 6.31
N TYR A 20 -5.59 17.32 5.02
CA TYR A 20 -5.25 16.36 3.97
C TYR A 20 -3.89 15.71 4.23
N LYS A 21 -2.87 16.50 4.62
CA LYS A 21 -1.54 16.00 4.99
C LYS A 21 -1.64 15.05 6.18
N ALA A 22 -2.32 15.43 7.26
CA ALA A 22 -2.52 14.58 8.43
C ALA A 22 -3.21 13.25 8.08
N ARG A 23 -4.25 13.29 7.23
CA ARG A 23 -4.92 12.07 6.74
C ARG A 23 -3.99 11.19 5.91
N LYS A 24 -3.18 11.79 5.02
CA LYS A 24 -2.19 11.07 4.20
C LYS A 24 -1.09 10.43 5.03
N VAL A 25 -0.64 11.12 6.07
CA VAL A 25 0.35 10.65 7.04
C VAL A 25 -0.22 9.49 7.84
N ARG A 26 -1.40 9.65 8.47
CA ARG A 26 -2.09 8.59 9.22
C ARG A 26 -2.37 7.34 8.38
N ALA A 27 -2.68 7.50 7.10
CA ALA A 27 -2.90 6.36 6.19
C ALA A 27 -1.60 5.61 5.82
N ARG A 28 -0.43 6.22 6.03
CA ARG A 28 0.89 5.65 5.74
C ARG A 28 1.61 5.19 6.99
N GLU A 29 1.33 5.80 8.13
CA GLU A 29 1.84 5.40 9.43
C GLU A 29 0.99 4.22 9.92
N LEU A 30 1.54 3.01 9.79
CA LEU A 30 1.16 1.89 10.64
C LEU A 30 1.46 2.34 12.08
N PRO A 31 0.57 2.14 13.08
CA PRO A 31 0.94 2.32 14.47
C PRO A 31 2.20 1.50 14.70
N LEU A 32 3.31 2.14 15.05
CA LEU A 32 4.54 1.47 15.42
C LEU A 32 4.24 0.69 16.70
N PHE A 33 3.74 -0.54 16.55
CA PHE A 33 3.86 -1.54 17.58
C PHE A 33 5.34 -1.90 17.62
N ASP A 34 6.06 -1.22 18.51
CA ASP A 34 7.51 -1.26 18.70
C ASP A 34 8.05 -2.63 19.16
N ASN A 35 7.25 -3.70 19.04
CA ASN A 35 7.51 -5.01 19.64
C ASN A 35 7.41 -6.17 18.64
N CYS A 36 7.72 -5.96 17.36
CA CYS A 36 8.03 -7.10 16.48
C CYS A 36 9.47 -7.54 16.76
N THR A 37 9.68 -8.30 17.82
CA THR A 37 10.88 -9.14 17.93
C THR A 37 10.83 -10.13 16.76
N ILE A 38 11.62 -9.86 15.72
CA ILE A 38 11.81 -10.80 14.62
C ILE A 38 12.59 -11.97 15.20
N ASP A 39 11.86 -12.99 15.67
CA ASP A 39 12.47 -14.26 16.06
C ASP A 39 12.99 -14.92 14.78
N HIS A 40 14.31 -14.88 14.59
CA HIS A 40 15.02 -15.44 13.43
C HIS A 40 15.10 -16.98 13.48
N ASN A 41 14.02 -17.64 13.91
CA ASN A 41 13.92 -19.08 13.84
C ASN A 41 13.74 -19.50 12.38
N PHE A 42 14.61 -20.41 11.91
CA PHE A 42 14.58 -20.94 10.54
C PHE A 42 13.21 -21.54 10.19
N THR A 43 12.57 -22.22 11.14
CA THR A 43 11.24 -22.81 10.96
C THR A 43 10.21 -21.71 10.72
N VAL A 44 10.20 -20.65 11.54
CA VAL A 44 9.30 -19.50 11.38
C VAL A 44 9.47 -18.83 10.02
N THR A 45 10.72 -18.66 9.58
CA THR A 45 11.02 -18.06 8.26
C THR A 45 10.53 -18.95 7.11
N SER A 46 10.71 -20.26 7.24
CA SER A 46 10.28 -21.24 6.22
C SER A 46 8.76 -21.35 6.14
N ASP A 47 8.10 -21.43 7.29
CA ASP A 47 6.63 -21.46 7.40
C ASP A 47 6.02 -20.17 6.84
N THR A 48 6.61 -19.02 7.16
CA THR A 48 6.21 -17.73 6.61
C THR A 48 6.34 -17.71 5.09
N LYS A 49 7.41 -18.25 4.54
CA LYS A 49 7.60 -18.34 3.09
C LYS A 49 6.54 -19.23 2.43
N ILE A 50 6.24 -20.40 3.01
CA ILE A 50 5.19 -21.31 2.52
C ILE A 50 3.84 -20.61 2.55
N TRP A 51 3.52 -19.96 3.67
CA TRP A 51 2.26 -19.23 3.84
C TRP A 51 2.12 -18.08 2.84
N ILE A 52 3.18 -17.29 2.60
CA ILE A 52 3.16 -16.23 1.57
C ILE A 52 2.91 -16.81 0.17
N GLN A 53 3.54 -17.94 -0.17
CA GLN A 53 3.35 -18.57 -1.48
C GLN A 53 1.90 -19.08 -1.64
N ASP A 54 1.33 -19.70 -0.61
CA ASP A 54 -0.07 -20.12 -0.62
C ASP A 54 -1.00 -18.92 -0.81
N LEU A 55 -0.78 -17.84 -0.06
CA LEU A 55 -1.57 -16.61 -0.15
C LEU A 55 -1.50 -15.97 -1.56
N LEU A 56 -0.32 -15.96 -2.17
CA LEU A 56 -0.13 -15.48 -3.55
C LEU A 56 -0.75 -16.39 -4.60
N SER A 57 -0.84 -17.70 -4.34
CA SER A 57 -1.48 -18.67 -5.25
C SER A 57 -3.00 -18.48 -5.35
N GLN A 58 -3.61 -17.92 -4.31
CA GLN A 58 -5.06 -17.62 -4.27
C GLN A 58 -5.43 -16.37 -5.10
N LEU A 59 -4.44 -15.56 -5.49
CA LEU A 59 -4.67 -14.39 -6.33
C LEU A 59 -4.77 -14.77 -7.81
N PRO A 60 -5.51 -14.00 -8.62
CA PRO A 60 -5.43 -14.09 -10.08
C PRO A 60 -3.98 -13.92 -10.56
N SER A 61 -3.56 -14.67 -11.58
CA SER A 61 -2.17 -14.73 -12.08
C SER A 61 -1.52 -13.35 -12.27
N GLN A 62 -2.23 -12.41 -12.89
CA GLN A 62 -1.76 -11.05 -13.12
C GLN A 62 -1.61 -10.26 -11.81
N GLY A 63 -2.51 -10.45 -10.85
CA GLY A 63 -2.47 -9.81 -9.55
C GLY A 63 -1.33 -10.34 -8.67
N SER A 64 -1.14 -11.66 -8.66
CA SER A 64 -0.03 -12.34 -7.97
C SER A 64 1.33 -11.85 -8.49
N THR A 65 1.47 -11.72 -9.81
CA THR A 65 2.67 -11.19 -10.46
C THR A 65 2.94 -9.74 -10.04
N ILE A 66 1.93 -8.88 -10.06
CA ILE A 66 2.07 -7.47 -9.66
C ILE A 66 2.50 -7.35 -8.19
N ILE A 67 1.85 -8.10 -7.29
CA ILE A 67 2.17 -8.05 -5.86
C ILE A 67 3.58 -8.58 -5.58
N SER A 68 3.98 -9.68 -6.21
CA SER A 68 5.32 -10.26 -6.07
C SER A 68 6.40 -9.26 -6.51
N LYS A 69 6.20 -8.58 -7.64
CA LYS A 69 7.15 -7.56 -8.11
C LYS A 69 7.26 -6.36 -7.17
N LEU A 70 6.14 -5.89 -6.64
CA LEU A 70 6.11 -4.72 -5.76
C LEU A 70 6.72 -4.99 -4.37
N TYR A 71 6.53 -6.18 -3.81
CA TYR A 71 6.86 -6.44 -2.39
C TYR A 71 7.94 -7.51 -2.17
N LEU A 72 8.23 -8.37 -3.15
CA LEU A 72 9.30 -9.38 -3.05
C LEU A 72 10.53 -9.03 -3.90
N GLN A 73 10.38 -8.12 -4.87
CA GLN A 73 11.45 -7.68 -5.77
C GLN A 73 11.77 -6.19 -5.62
N ASP A 74 11.16 -5.51 -4.65
CA ASP A 74 11.33 -4.08 -4.34
C ASP A 74 11.15 -3.13 -5.54
N MET A 75 10.34 -3.53 -6.53
CA MET A 75 10.08 -2.70 -7.70
C MET A 75 9.05 -1.61 -7.39
N THR A 76 9.24 -0.43 -7.96
CA THR A 76 8.25 0.64 -7.92
C THR A 76 7.08 0.35 -8.86
N GLU A 77 5.91 0.95 -8.60
CA GLU A 77 4.74 0.83 -9.49
C GLU A 77 5.04 1.25 -10.94
N ASN A 78 5.97 2.19 -11.13
CA ASN A 78 6.40 2.66 -12.45
C ASN A 78 7.25 1.62 -13.18
N GLU A 79 8.15 0.94 -12.49
CA GLU A 79 8.97 -0.13 -13.07
C GLU A 79 8.10 -1.32 -13.44
N VAL A 80 7.20 -1.73 -12.55
CA VAL A 80 6.22 -2.80 -12.82
C VAL A 80 5.30 -2.44 -13.99
N ALA A 81 4.86 -1.19 -14.06
CA ALA A 81 4.04 -0.71 -15.18
C ALA A 81 4.79 -0.81 -16.52
N LYS A 82 6.06 -0.40 -16.55
CA LYS A 82 6.89 -0.51 -17.75
C LYS A 82 7.10 -1.96 -18.17
N GLU A 83 7.42 -2.84 -17.22
CA GLU A 83 7.72 -4.24 -17.50
C GLU A 83 6.48 -5.03 -17.97
N LEU A 84 5.32 -4.75 -17.38
CA LEU A 84 4.06 -5.42 -17.73
C LEU A 84 3.29 -4.72 -18.86
N HIS A 85 3.85 -3.66 -19.46
CA HIS A 85 3.18 -2.83 -20.46
C HIS A 85 1.81 -2.30 -20.00
N LEU A 86 1.72 -1.90 -18.73
CA LEU A 86 0.54 -1.33 -18.11
C LEU A 86 0.73 0.17 -17.82
N SER A 87 -0.36 0.86 -17.54
CA SER A 87 -0.26 2.18 -16.91
C SER A 87 0.01 2.05 -15.41
N GLN A 88 0.72 3.02 -14.82
CA GLN A 88 0.91 3.08 -13.36
C GLN A 88 -0.44 3.04 -12.61
N GLN A 89 -1.48 3.67 -13.18
CA GLN A 89 -2.83 3.65 -12.62
C GLN A 89 -3.44 2.24 -12.62
N ALA A 90 -3.22 1.45 -13.68
CA ALA A 90 -3.66 0.07 -13.74
C ALA A 90 -2.93 -0.79 -12.68
N VAL A 91 -1.62 -0.60 -12.51
CA VAL A 91 -0.83 -1.27 -11.45
C VAL A 91 -1.37 -0.91 -10.06
N ASN A 92 -1.63 0.37 -9.78
CA ASN A 92 -2.20 0.81 -8.52
C ASN A 92 -3.61 0.23 -8.27
N LYS A 93 -4.45 0.15 -9.31
CA LYS A 93 -5.79 -0.48 -9.21
C LYS A 93 -5.67 -1.96 -8.85
N TRP A 94 -4.77 -2.69 -9.51
CA TRP A 94 -4.48 -4.08 -9.18
C TRP A 94 -3.93 -4.21 -7.76
N LYS A 95 -2.93 -3.42 -7.38
CA LYS A 95 -2.35 -3.41 -6.03
C LYS A 95 -3.43 -3.26 -4.96
N LYS A 96 -4.31 -2.28 -5.08
CA LYS A 96 -5.42 -2.05 -4.13
C LYS A 96 -6.38 -3.24 -4.08
N LYS A 97 -6.79 -3.75 -5.24
CA LYS A 97 -7.72 -4.89 -5.32
C LYS A 97 -7.11 -6.14 -4.68
N MET A 98 -5.84 -6.43 -4.95
CA MET A 98 -5.17 -7.61 -4.41
C MET A 98 -4.95 -7.49 -2.91
N ILE A 99 -4.50 -6.34 -2.39
CA ILE A 99 -4.37 -6.12 -0.94
C ILE A 99 -5.72 -6.31 -0.23
N GLN A 100 -6.81 -5.85 -0.84
CA GLN A 100 -8.15 -6.06 -0.27
C GLN A 100 -8.51 -7.55 -0.20
N ILE A 101 -8.25 -8.32 -1.26
CA ILE A 101 -8.46 -9.77 -1.25
C ILE A 101 -7.60 -10.44 -0.17
N LEU A 102 -6.29 -10.15 -0.16
CA LEU A 102 -5.37 -10.70 0.84
C LEU A 102 -5.80 -10.36 2.27
N SER A 103 -6.30 -9.15 2.51
CA SER A 103 -6.80 -8.75 3.83
C SER A 103 -8.04 -9.53 4.27
N GLN A 104 -8.89 -9.97 3.33
CA GLN A 104 -10.05 -10.81 3.64
C GLN A 104 -9.63 -12.26 3.91
N THR A 105 -8.62 -12.75 3.18
CA THR A 105 -8.08 -14.10 3.32
C THR A 105 -7.21 -14.26 4.57
N ALA A 106 -6.44 -13.24 4.97
CA ALA A 106 -5.49 -13.35 6.07
C ALA A 106 -6.11 -13.12 7.47
N ASN A 107 -7.39 -12.74 7.54
CA ASN A 107 -8.11 -12.48 8.81
C ASN A 107 -8.75 -13.74 9.43
N PHE A 108 -8.18 -14.93 9.19
CA PHE A 108 -8.56 -16.17 9.86
C PHE A 108 -7.61 -16.50 11.00
#